data_AF-A0A7X8R8Z6-F1
#
_entry.id   AF-A0A7X8R8Z6-F1
#
_cell.length_a   1.000
_cell.length_b   1.000
_cell.length_c   1.000
_cell.angle_alpha   90.00
_cell.angle_beta   90.00
_cell.angle_gamma   90.00
#
_symmetry.space_group_name_H-M   'P 1'
#
loop_
_entity.id
_entity.type
_entity.pdbx_description
1 polymer ?
#
loop_
_entity_poly.entity_id
_entity_poly.type
_entity_poly.pdbx_seq_one_letter_code
_entity_poly.pdbx_strand_id
1 'polypeptide(L)'
;MDDLFKKLKEALDEATEDLKKNDEPLLMHNVNERSITHKLAEYLQKHLPEYNVDCEYNRNTDQGSKKIKRLSLKLEEIIEESGVGIKSKIINNSEYYETSVYPDIIVHKRGENHNNLLIIEVKKSSANKDAYNYDCEKLKAYTDNSEGNSLKYFYGVLIEIETGNNCTVKCDKWFKNGEEM
;
A
#
# COMPACT_ATOMS: atom_id res chain seq x y z
N MET A 1 -2.64 -9.42 -20.10
CA MET A 1 -2.51 -9.39 -18.63
C MET A 1 -2.12 -10.78 -18.18
N ASP A 2 -1.12 -10.94 -17.32
CA ASP A 2 -0.68 -12.29 -16.91
C ASP A 2 -1.61 -12.92 -15.87
N ASP A 3 -1.56 -14.26 -15.77
CA ASP A 3 -2.43 -15.05 -14.88
C ASP A 3 -2.29 -14.65 -13.41
N LEU A 4 -1.09 -14.20 -13.01
CA LEU A 4 -0.84 -13.72 -11.65
C LEU A 4 -1.64 -12.46 -11.36
N PHE A 5 -1.64 -11.47 -12.26
CA PHE A 5 -2.45 -10.26 -12.07
C PHE A 5 -3.93 -10.58 -11.91
N LYS A 6 -4.45 -11.44 -12.79
CA LYS A 6 -5.86 -11.82 -12.77
C LYS A 6 -6.23 -12.43 -11.42
N LYS A 7 -5.42 -13.36 -10.93
CA LYS A 7 -5.61 -13.99 -9.62
C LYS A 7 -5.57 -12.98 -8.46
N LEU A 8 -4.58 -12.07 -8.46
CA LEU A 8 -4.47 -11.05 -7.41
C LEU A 8 -5.66 -10.09 -7.43
N LYS A 9 -6.11 -9.69 -8.62
CA LYS A 9 -7.27 -8.81 -8.78
C LYS A 9 -8.54 -9.50 -8.30
N GLU A 10 -8.80 -10.74 -8.71
CA GLU A 10 -9.97 -11.52 -8.28
C GLU A 10 -10.00 -11.68 -6.76
N ALA A 11 -8.88 -12.07 -6.15
CA ALA A 11 -8.79 -12.20 -4.69
C ALA A 11 -9.03 -10.87 -3.95
N LEU A 12 -8.60 -9.74 -4.52
CA LEU A 12 -8.79 -8.43 -3.93
C LEU A 12 -10.25 -7.97 -4.08
N ASP A 13 -10.86 -8.17 -5.25
CA ASP A 13 -12.28 -7.88 -5.48
C ASP A 13 -13.13 -8.67 -4.45
N GLU A 14 -12.90 -9.98 -4.31
CA GLU A 14 -13.60 -10.83 -3.32
C GLU A 14 -13.35 -10.38 -1.87
N ALA A 15 -12.11 -10.01 -1.52
CA ALA A 15 -11.79 -9.48 -0.19
C ALA A 15 -12.52 -8.16 0.12
N THR A 16 -12.66 -7.27 -0.86
CA THR A 16 -13.40 -6.01 -0.68
C THR A 16 -14.90 -6.24 -0.52
N GLU A 17 -15.47 -7.22 -1.23
CA GLU A 17 -16.87 -7.63 -1.06
C GLU A 17 -17.11 -8.23 0.33
N ASP A 18 -16.22 -9.11 0.78
CA ASP A 18 -16.30 -9.70 2.11
C ASP A 18 -16.20 -8.65 3.21
N LEU A 19 -15.27 -7.69 3.08
CA LEU A 19 -15.15 -6.56 4.00
C LEU A 19 -16.44 -5.75 4.05
N LYS A 20 -17.01 -5.41 2.89
CA LYS A 20 -18.26 -4.65 2.82
C LYS A 20 -19.41 -5.42 3.45
N LYS A 21 -19.52 -6.72 3.20
CA LYS A 21 -20.61 -7.56 3.68
C LYS A 21 -20.55 -7.81 5.19
N ASN A 22 -19.37 -8.08 5.71
CA ASN A 22 -19.20 -8.58 7.09
C ASN A 22 -18.79 -7.48 8.08
N ASP A 23 -18.19 -6.39 7.61
CA ASP A 23 -17.68 -5.29 8.43
C ASP A 23 -18.21 -3.92 7.97
N GLU A 24 -19.40 -3.87 7.38
CA GLU A 24 -20.10 -2.63 6.99
C GLU A 24 -20.06 -1.52 8.06
N PRO A 25 -20.25 -1.80 9.38
CA PRO A 25 -20.18 -0.76 10.40
C PRO A 25 -18.84 -0.02 10.46
N LEU A 26 -17.72 -0.68 10.11
CA LEU A 26 -16.42 -0.02 10.03
C LEU A 26 -16.41 1.03 8.92
N LEU A 27 -17.03 0.72 7.78
CA LEU A 27 -17.11 1.62 6.63
C LEU A 27 -18.13 2.76 6.85
N MET A 28 -19.20 2.51 7.59
CA MET A 28 -20.24 3.52 7.86
C MET A 28 -19.79 4.60 8.85
N HIS A 29 -19.05 4.22 9.91
CA HIS A 29 -18.79 5.11 11.04
C HIS A 29 -17.50 5.94 10.92
N ASN A 30 -16.96 6.10 9.71
CA ASN A 30 -15.73 6.85 9.44
C ASN A 30 -14.57 6.44 10.38
N VAL A 31 -14.48 5.15 10.73
CA VAL A 31 -13.47 4.62 11.66
C VAL A 31 -12.07 4.77 11.06
N ASN A 32 -11.02 4.66 11.88
CA ASN A 32 -9.65 4.82 11.40
C ASN A 32 -9.31 3.82 10.26
N GLU A 33 -8.59 4.28 9.23
CA GLU A 33 -8.15 3.48 8.08
C GLU A 33 -7.48 2.17 8.52
N ARG A 34 -6.64 2.20 9.56
CA ARG A 34 -5.97 1.00 10.11
C ARG A 34 -6.91 -0.14 10.46
N SER A 35 -8.10 0.18 11.00
CA SER A 35 -9.09 -0.84 11.35
C SER A 35 -9.66 -1.52 10.10
N ILE A 36 -9.88 -0.73 9.04
CA ILE A 36 -10.38 -1.22 7.75
C ILE A 36 -9.28 -2.01 7.04
N THR A 37 -8.06 -1.47 7.00
CA THR A 37 -6.86 -2.11 6.44
C THR A 37 -6.61 -3.48 7.05
N HIS A 38 -6.68 -3.59 8.38
CA HIS A 38 -6.51 -4.87 9.07
C HIS A 38 -7.55 -5.91 8.62
N LYS A 39 -8.85 -5.55 8.60
CA LYS A 39 -9.91 -6.47 8.17
C LYS A 39 -9.79 -6.85 6.70
N LEU A 40 -9.43 -5.91 5.83
CA LEU A 40 -9.14 -6.19 4.42
C LEU A 40 -8.02 -7.22 4.27
N ALA A 41 -6.92 -7.06 5.02
CA ALA A 41 -5.81 -8.01 5.01
C ALA A 41 -6.23 -9.42 5.48
N GLU A 42 -7.10 -9.52 6.49
CA GLU A 42 -7.64 -10.81 6.94
C GLU A 42 -8.48 -11.52 5.86
N TYR A 43 -9.32 -10.80 5.13
CA TYR A 43 -10.10 -11.39 4.03
C TYR A 43 -9.19 -11.77 2.86
N LEU A 44 -8.27 -10.89 2.49
CA LEU A 44 -7.30 -11.15 1.43
C LEU A 44 -6.44 -12.38 1.74
N GLN A 45 -6.05 -12.60 3.00
CA GLN A 45 -5.32 -13.80 3.43
C GLN A 45 -6.12 -15.09 3.20
N LYS A 46 -7.45 -15.06 3.32
CA LYS A 46 -8.31 -16.24 3.06
C LYS A 46 -8.34 -16.60 1.58
N HIS A 47 -8.32 -15.58 0.71
CA HIS A 47 -8.34 -15.73 -0.75
C HIS A 47 -6.96 -16.08 -1.34
N LEU A 48 -5.88 -15.86 -0.57
CA LEU A 48 -4.49 -16.13 -0.97
C LEU A 48 -3.76 -17.03 0.05
N PRO A 49 -4.24 -18.28 0.29
CA PRO A 49 -3.72 -19.14 1.35
C PRO A 49 -2.27 -19.60 1.14
N GLU A 50 -1.76 -19.57 -0.09
CA GLU A 50 -0.37 -19.93 -0.40
C GLU A 50 0.65 -18.80 -0.16
N TYR A 51 0.17 -17.60 0.17
CA TYR A 51 0.96 -16.41 0.44
C TYR A 51 0.74 -15.89 1.85
N ASN A 52 1.57 -14.93 2.24
CA ASN A 52 1.40 -14.17 3.46
C ASN A 52 0.86 -12.79 3.12
N VAL A 53 -0.15 -12.36 3.87
CA VAL A 53 -0.72 -11.01 3.81
C VAL A 53 -0.42 -10.33 5.14
N ASP A 54 0.41 -9.29 5.10
CA ASP A 54 0.90 -8.61 6.30
C ASP A 54 0.64 -7.10 6.20
N CYS A 55 0.16 -6.50 7.29
CA CYS A 55 0.03 -5.05 7.43
C CYS A 55 1.31 -4.42 7.98
N GLU A 56 1.61 -3.19 7.57
CA GLU A 56 2.76 -2.39 8.06
C GLU A 56 4.08 -3.19 8.11
N TYR A 57 4.28 -4.11 7.16
CA TYR A 57 5.36 -5.09 7.24
C TYR A 57 6.72 -4.47 6.98
N ASN A 58 7.54 -4.43 8.02
CA ASN A 58 8.88 -3.84 7.97
C ASN A 58 9.96 -4.92 7.80
N ARG A 59 10.07 -5.53 6.62
CA ARG A 59 11.15 -6.48 6.34
C ARG A 59 11.97 -6.09 5.11
N ASN A 60 13.25 -5.83 5.37
CA ASN A 60 14.33 -5.94 4.39
C ASN A 60 15.42 -6.78 5.07
N THR A 61 15.31 -8.12 5.03
CA THR A 61 16.18 -8.99 5.84
C THR A 61 17.62 -9.11 5.35
N ASP A 62 17.92 -8.67 4.12
CA ASP A 62 19.24 -8.90 3.50
C ASP A 62 20.18 -7.71 3.59
N GLN A 63 19.71 -6.53 3.98
CA GLN A 63 20.57 -5.38 4.20
C GLN A 63 20.14 -4.64 5.47
N GLY A 64 21.08 -4.34 6.35
CA GLY A 64 20.85 -3.56 7.57
C GLY A 64 20.28 -2.15 7.35
N SER A 65 19.95 -1.76 6.11
CA SER A 65 19.28 -0.53 5.73
C SER A 65 17.78 -0.76 5.50
N LYS A 66 17.01 -0.20 6.43
CA LYS A 66 15.55 -0.30 6.62
C LYS A 66 14.70 0.46 5.59
N LYS A 67 15.28 0.90 4.48
CA LYS A 67 14.68 1.82 3.51
C LYS A 67 15.02 1.32 2.11
N ILE A 68 14.05 1.30 1.20
CA ILE A 68 14.35 1.26 -0.23
C ILE A 68 15.13 2.55 -0.49
N LYS A 69 16.46 2.46 -0.54
CA LYS A 69 17.35 3.62 -0.58
C LYS A 69 17.00 4.55 -1.75
N ARG A 70 16.56 3.98 -2.87
CA ARG A 70 16.07 4.71 -4.04
C ARG A 70 14.68 5.34 -3.84
N LEU A 71 13.77 4.73 -3.09
CA LEU A 71 12.50 5.39 -2.73
C LEU A 71 12.79 6.58 -1.82
N SER A 72 13.69 6.45 -0.84
CA SER A 72 14.08 7.59 -0.01
C SER A 72 14.72 8.71 -0.84
N LEU A 73 15.62 8.38 -1.77
CA LEU A 73 16.24 9.37 -2.66
C LEU A 73 15.25 9.99 -3.66
N LYS A 74 14.38 9.18 -4.30
CA LYS A 74 13.32 9.70 -5.20
C LYS A 74 12.31 10.53 -4.41
N LEU A 75 11.95 10.12 -3.20
CA LEU A 75 11.09 10.91 -2.33
C LEU A 75 11.77 12.22 -1.94
N GLU A 76 13.06 12.20 -1.58
CA GLU A 76 13.86 13.40 -1.31
C GLU A 76 13.87 14.33 -2.53
N GLU A 77 14.13 13.83 -3.75
CA GLU A 77 14.06 14.61 -5.00
C GLU A 77 12.66 15.17 -5.26
N ILE A 78 11.60 14.35 -5.17
CA ILE A 78 10.22 14.79 -5.36
C ILE A 78 9.85 15.87 -4.33
N ILE A 79 10.26 15.71 -3.06
CA ILE A 79 10.01 16.68 -2.00
C ILE A 79 10.72 18.00 -2.29
N GLU A 80 11.98 17.95 -2.74
CA GLU A 80 12.76 19.12 -3.13
C GLU A 80 12.15 19.85 -4.34
N GLU A 81 11.67 19.11 -5.34
CA GLU A 81 11.06 19.68 -6.56
C GLU A 81 9.64 20.20 -6.35
N SER A 82 8.86 19.58 -5.47
CA SER A 82 7.45 19.94 -5.24
C SER A 82 7.29 21.24 -4.45
N GLY A 83 8.33 21.71 -3.76
CA GLY A 83 8.26 22.85 -2.83
C GLY A 83 7.30 22.65 -1.64
N VAL A 84 6.73 21.44 -1.50
CA VAL A 84 5.83 21.05 -0.42
C VAL A 84 6.70 20.63 0.75
N GLY A 85 6.82 21.49 1.76
CA GLY A 85 7.33 21.08 3.06
C GLY A 85 6.41 20.02 3.63
N ILE A 86 6.71 18.74 3.40
CA ILE A 86 6.09 17.64 4.13
C ILE A 86 6.23 18.00 5.60
N LYS A 87 5.10 18.15 6.30
CA LYS A 87 5.05 18.46 7.72
C LYS A 87 5.77 17.34 8.47
N SER A 88 7.07 17.52 8.69
CA SER A 88 7.86 16.80 9.66
C SER A 88 7.30 17.17 11.03
N LYS A 89 6.30 16.41 11.48
CA LYS A 89 5.77 16.54 12.83
C LYS A 89 6.76 15.81 13.74
N ILE A 90 7.78 16.53 14.19
CA ILE A 90 8.71 16.05 15.21
C ILE A 90 7.89 15.80 16.48
N ILE A 91 7.62 14.54 16.80
CA ILE A 91 7.06 14.11 18.07
C ILE A 91 8.05 13.11 18.68
N ASN A 92 8.58 13.44 19.86
CA ASN A 92 9.43 12.59 20.70
C ASN A 92 10.84 12.23 20.18
N ASN A 93 11.63 13.18 19.67
CA ASN A 93 13.06 12.98 19.32
C ASN A 93 13.37 11.80 18.38
N SER A 94 12.35 11.22 17.74
CA SER A 94 12.45 10.28 16.64
C SER A 94 11.78 10.93 15.44
N GLU A 95 12.49 11.02 14.31
CA GLU A 95 11.91 11.45 13.05
C GLU A 95 10.84 10.45 12.60
N TYR A 96 9.59 10.68 13.02
CA TYR A 96 8.44 9.97 12.48
C TYR A 96 7.92 10.79 11.31
N TYR A 97 8.20 10.34 10.09
CA TYR A 97 7.52 10.86 8.90
C TYR A 97 6.03 10.50 9.06
N GLU A 98 5.15 11.50 9.10
CA GLU A 98 3.68 11.27 9.11
C GLU A 98 3.25 10.54 7.81
N THR A 99 4.09 10.63 6.76
CA THR A 99 4.13 9.72 5.62
C THR A 99 5.05 8.53 5.93
N SER A 100 4.50 7.52 6.56
CA SER A 100 5.17 6.22 6.69
C SER A 100 5.59 5.75 5.29
N VAL A 101 6.88 5.46 5.10
CA VAL A 101 7.37 4.73 3.92
C VAL A 101 6.89 3.29 3.91
N TYR A 102 6.30 2.80 5.00
CA TYR A 102 5.78 1.45 5.11
C TYR A 102 4.43 1.33 4.39
N PRO A 103 4.24 0.23 3.65
CA PRO A 103 2.98 -0.06 2.99
C PRO A 103 1.88 -0.43 3.97
N ASP A 104 0.63 -0.16 3.59
CA ASP A 104 -0.53 -0.53 4.40
C ASP A 104 -0.75 -2.05 4.44
N ILE A 105 -0.69 -2.71 3.28
CA ILE A 105 -0.78 -4.18 3.16
C ILE A 105 0.21 -4.65 2.09
N ILE A 106 0.84 -5.79 2.34
CA ILE A 106 1.64 -6.50 1.34
C ILE A 106 1.19 -7.96 1.19
N VAL A 107 1.38 -8.49 -0.01
CA VAL A 107 1.24 -9.91 -0.33
C VAL A 107 2.62 -10.43 -0.78
N HIS A 108 3.15 -11.40 -0.05
CA HIS A 108 4.53 -11.86 -0.21
C HIS A 108 4.72 -13.29 0.33
N LYS A 109 5.96 -13.77 0.32
CA LYS A 109 6.39 -14.95 1.08
C LYS A 109 7.41 -14.54 2.14
N ARG A 110 7.06 -14.73 3.41
CA ARG A 110 7.97 -14.46 4.53
C ARG A 110 9.23 -15.32 4.40
N GLY A 111 10.40 -14.72 4.60
CA GLY A 111 11.68 -15.42 4.54
C GLY A 111 12.44 -15.21 3.24
N GLU A 112 11.78 -14.66 2.23
CA GLU A 112 12.31 -14.48 0.89
C GLU A 112 12.14 -13.01 0.46
N ASN A 113 13.15 -12.42 -0.17
CA ASN A 113 13.03 -11.09 -0.80
C ASN A 113 12.72 -11.18 -2.30
N HIS A 114 12.77 -12.37 -2.86
CA HIS A 114 12.26 -12.72 -4.17
C HIS A 114 10.83 -13.23 -3.98
N ASN A 115 9.86 -12.72 -4.76
CA ASN A 115 8.41 -12.99 -4.67
C ASN A 115 7.58 -12.01 -3.82
N ASN A 116 7.91 -10.72 -3.86
CA ASN A 116 7.01 -9.66 -3.43
C ASN A 116 5.94 -9.44 -4.51
N LEU A 117 4.69 -9.80 -4.23
CA LEU A 117 3.65 -9.90 -5.26
C LEU A 117 2.86 -8.62 -5.42
N LEU A 118 2.30 -8.14 -4.32
CA LEU A 118 1.38 -7.02 -4.31
C LEU A 118 1.68 -6.09 -3.14
N ILE A 119 1.84 -4.81 -3.42
CA ILE A 119 1.79 -3.74 -2.43
C ILE A 119 0.44 -3.03 -2.55
N ILE A 120 -0.17 -2.71 -1.42
CA ILE A 120 -1.48 -2.07 -1.34
C ILE A 120 -1.36 -0.83 -0.45
N GLU A 121 -1.86 0.29 -0.96
CA GLU A 121 -2.11 1.50 -0.18
C GLU A 121 -3.62 1.70 -0.06
N VAL A 122 -4.09 2.10 1.12
CA VAL A 122 -5.51 2.25 1.44
C VAL A 122 -5.77 3.68 1.86
N LYS A 123 -6.73 4.32 1.19
CA LYS A 123 -7.07 5.71 1.46
C LYS A 123 -8.57 5.96 1.51
N LYS A 124 -9.01 6.83 2.41
CA LYS A 124 -10.36 7.39 2.32
C LYS A 124 -10.48 8.41 1.19
N SER A 125 -11.65 8.45 0.56
CA SER A 125 -11.97 9.42 -0.50
C SER A 125 -11.94 10.88 -0.05
N SER A 126 -12.07 11.13 1.25
CA SER A 126 -11.92 12.46 1.84
C SER A 126 -10.47 12.90 2.02
N ALA A 127 -9.48 12.08 1.66
CA ALA A 127 -8.07 12.45 1.76
C ALA A 127 -7.73 13.62 0.83
N ASN A 128 -6.75 14.43 1.24
CA ASN A 128 -6.28 15.52 0.39
C ASN A 128 -5.51 14.97 -0.83
N LYS A 129 -5.49 15.77 -1.90
CA LYS A 129 -4.87 15.40 -3.19
C LYS A 129 -3.37 15.10 -3.07
N ASP A 130 -2.67 15.80 -2.18
CA ASP A 130 -1.22 15.61 -2.01
C ASP A 130 -0.91 14.23 -1.43
N ALA A 131 -1.70 13.77 -0.45
CA ALA A 131 -1.57 12.44 0.13
C ALA A 131 -1.89 11.34 -0.89
N TYR A 132 -2.94 11.53 -1.70
CA TYR A 132 -3.27 10.61 -2.79
C TYR A 132 -2.14 10.49 -3.83
N ASN A 133 -1.59 11.64 -4.25
CA ASN A 133 -0.46 11.68 -5.19
C ASN A 133 0.79 11.01 -4.60
N TYR A 134 1.05 11.24 -3.31
CA TYR A 134 2.16 10.60 -2.60
C TYR A 134 2.01 9.06 -2.58
N ASP A 135 0.81 8.56 -2.29
CA ASP A 135 0.54 7.12 -2.29
C ASP A 135 0.72 6.52 -3.71
N CYS A 136 0.39 7.26 -4.78
CA CYS A 136 0.70 6.86 -6.16
C CYS A 136 2.21 6.77 -6.44
N GLU A 137 3.00 7.78 -6.05
CA GLU A 137 4.45 7.79 -6.26
C GLU A 137 5.16 6.68 -5.47
N LYS A 138 4.64 6.38 -4.27
CA LYS A 138 5.06 5.23 -3.48
C LYS A 138 4.84 3.93 -4.26
N LEU A 139 3.63 3.68 -4.77
CA LEU A 139 3.31 2.48 -5.54
C LEU A 139 4.17 2.32 -6.81
N LYS A 140 4.44 3.41 -7.53
CA LYS A 140 5.40 3.41 -8.65
C LYS A 140 6.78 2.96 -8.16
N ALA A 141 7.32 3.60 -7.14
CA ALA A 141 8.66 3.27 -6.66
C ALA A 141 8.80 1.85 -6.08
N TYR A 142 7.76 1.29 -5.47
CA TYR A 142 7.76 -0.11 -5.01
C TYR A 142 7.72 -1.12 -6.15
N THR A 143 7.09 -0.77 -7.29
CA THR A 143 6.96 -1.63 -8.49
C THR A 143 8.04 -1.38 -9.55
N ASP A 144 8.90 -0.38 -9.34
CA ASP A 144 10.04 -0.05 -10.20
C ASP A 144 11.06 -1.20 -10.25
N ASN A 145 11.46 -1.63 -11.45
CA ASN A 145 12.37 -2.78 -11.62
C ASN A 145 13.85 -2.39 -11.78
N SER A 146 14.20 -1.12 -11.63
CA SER A 146 15.58 -0.65 -11.71
C SER A 146 16.45 -1.19 -10.58
N GLU A 147 17.77 -1.18 -10.77
CA GLU A 147 18.73 -1.76 -9.84
C GLU A 147 18.68 -1.19 -8.42
N GLY A 148 18.13 0.02 -8.22
CA GLY A 148 18.03 0.61 -6.89
C GLY A 148 16.77 0.25 -6.10
N ASN A 149 15.85 -0.53 -6.66
CA ASN A 149 14.77 -1.16 -5.90
C ASN A 149 15.13 -2.62 -5.61
N SER A 150 15.35 -2.96 -4.34
CA SER A 150 15.66 -4.33 -3.92
C SER A 150 14.42 -5.16 -3.57
N LEU A 151 13.25 -4.54 -3.40
CA LEU A 151 12.01 -5.26 -3.05
C LEU A 151 11.26 -5.72 -4.30
N LYS A 152 11.19 -4.87 -5.34
CA LYS A 152 10.62 -5.18 -6.67
C LYS A 152 9.27 -5.89 -6.58
N TYR A 153 8.26 -5.20 -6.05
CA TYR A 153 6.90 -5.72 -6.05
C TYR A 153 6.41 -5.87 -7.49
N PHE A 154 5.80 -7.00 -7.83
CA PHE A 154 5.26 -7.20 -9.18
C PHE A 154 4.14 -6.22 -9.50
N TYR A 155 3.25 -5.99 -8.54
CA TYR A 155 2.08 -5.15 -8.67
C TYR A 155 1.92 -4.22 -7.48
N GLY A 156 1.33 -3.06 -7.75
CA GLY A 156 0.87 -2.13 -6.74
C GLY A 156 -0.59 -1.76 -6.98
N VAL A 157 -1.34 -1.48 -5.93
CA VAL A 157 -2.72 -1.00 -6.03
C VAL A 157 -3.03 0.05 -4.98
N LEU A 158 -3.72 1.11 -5.39
CA LEU A 158 -4.34 2.08 -4.50
C LEU A 158 -5.80 1.71 -4.33
N ILE A 159 -6.22 1.52 -3.09
CA ILE A 159 -7.61 1.26 -2.72
C ILE A 159 -8.22 2.53 -2.14
N GLU A 160 -9.35 2.95 -2.68
CA GLU A 160 -10.12 4.08 -2.15
C GLU A 160 -11.34 3.57 -1.38
N ILE A 161 -11.57 4.15 -0.21
CA ILE A 161 -12.70 3.89 0.67
C ILE A 161 -13.59 5.12 0.74
N GLU A 162 -14.83 4.98 0.31
CA GLU A 162 -15.87 5.95 0.59
C GLU A 162 -16.65 5.51 1.82
N THR A 163 -16.72 6.37 2.84
CA THR A 163 -17.41 6.08 4.11
C THR A 163 -18.79 6.72 4.17
N GLY A 164 -19.71 6.13 4.93
CA GLY A 164 -21.08 6.63 5.13
C GLY A 164 -22.14 5.65 4.63
N ASN A 165 -23.37 6.13 4.47
CA ASN A 165 -24.53 5.26 4.16
C ASN A 165 -24.41 4.51 2.82
N ASN A 166 -23.64 5.03 1.87
CA ASN A 166 -23.38 4.39 0.58
C ASN A 166 -21.90 3.98 0.46
N CYS A 167 -21.35 3.37 1.51
CA CYS A 167 -19.93 3.07 1.55
C CYS A 167 -19.46 2.17 0.39
N THR A 168 -18.25 2.44 -0.10
CA THR A 168 -17.60 1.68 -1.16
C THR A 168 -16.13 1.44 -0.81
N VAL A 169 -15.60 0.32 -1.30
CA VAL A 169 -14.18 -0.01 -1.28
C VAL A 169 -13.84 -0.39 -2.70
N LYS A 170 -12.95 0.36 -3.36
CA LYS A 170 -12.61 0.12 -4.76
C LYS A 170 -11.11 0.07 -4.98
N CYS A 171 -10.67 -0.83 -5.84
CA CYS A 171 -9.32 -0.83 -6.40
C CYS A 171 -9.24 0.30 -7.44
N ASP A 172 -8.75 1.46 -7.04
CA ASP A 172 -8.80 2.70 -7.82
C ASP A 172 -7.74 2.73 -8.93
N LYS A 173 -6.48 2.44 -8.59
CA LYS A 173 -5.36 2.46 -9.54
C LYS A 173 -4.45 1.27 -9.36
N TRP A 174 -3.99 0.71 -10.46
CA TRP A 174 -3.00 -0.38 -10.49
C TRP A 174 -1.67 0.11 -11.06
N PHE A 175 -0.59 -0.48 -10.56
CA PHE A 175 0.77 -0.10 -10.93
C PHE A 175 1.60 -1.35 -11.25
N LYS A 176 2.46 -1.24 -12.26
CA LYS A 176 3.43 -2.28 -12.65
C LYS A 176 4.65 -1.61 -13.26
N ASN A 177 5.84 -2.12 -12.97
CA ASN A 177 7.10 -1.66 -13.55
C ASN A 177 7.39 -0.16 -13.32
N GLY A 178 6.87 0.43 -12.24
CA GLY A 178 7.05 1.86 -11.96
C GLY A 178 6.03 2.80 -12.61
N GLU A 179 5.01 2.26 -13.28
CA GLU A 179 4.01 3.05 -14.01
C GLU A 179 2.59 2.64 -13.62
N GLU A 180 1.63 3.54 -13.81
CA GLU A 180 0.19 3.25 -13.73
C GLU A 180 -0.23 2.39 -14.94
N MET A 181 -1.07 1.37 -14.71
CA MET A 181 -1.50 0.39 -15.71
C MET A 181 -2.70 0.85 -16.55
#